data_AF-A0A1Q6E4V3-F1
#
_entry.id   AF-A0A1Q6E4V3-F1
#
_cell.length_a   1.000
_cell.length_b   1.000
_cell.length_c   1.000
_cell.angle_alpha   90.00
_cell.angle_beta   90.00
_cell.angle_gamma   90.00
#
_symmetry.space_group_name_H-M   'P 1'
#
loop_
_entity.id
_entity.type
_entity.pdbx_description
1 polymer ?
#
loop_
_entity_poly.entity_id
_entity_poly.type
_entity_poly.pdbx_seq_one_letter_code
_entity_poly.pdbx_strand_id
1 'polypeptide(L)'
;MMYAYFPGCSAHSTGISYTNSYNYVALAVGIELAEIPNWNCCGASAAHAESDLLGDALPARSLALSEEAFGHAPVLAPCAGCYLHLKTATAHAQENDEVRIQLEHIIDHPWSASAYVANGLEPFLPAEAQERLAQRVCLPLDGLKVACYYGCALLRPTEVCNFDDDEQPHTMVWRLPHRMEFQE
;
A
#
# COMPACT_ATOMS: atom_id res chain seq x y z
N MET A 1 8.82 7.57 10.87
CA MET A 1 8.50 8.16 9.54
C MET A 1 6.99 8.21 9.40
N MET A 2 6.44 9.28 8.82
CA MET A 2 4.99 9.45 8.66
C MET A 2 4.55 9.03 7.25
N TYR A 3 3.40 8.36 7.17
CA TYR A 3 2.71 8.04 5.92
C TYR A 3 1.29 8.62 5.92
N ALA A 4 0.87 9.14 4.77
CA ALA A 4 -0.52 9.44 4.50
C ALA A 4 -1.29 8.11 4.31
N TYR A 5 -2.12 7.77 5.26
CA TYR A 5 -2.76 6.46 5.35
C TYR A 5 -4.05 6.42 4.54
N PHE A 6 -4.07 5.58 3.51
CA PHE A 6 -5.26 5.22 2.75
C PHE A 6 -5.82 3.91 3.30
N PRO A 7 -6.85 3.92 4.16
CA PRO A 7 -7.30 2.71 4.84
C PRO A 7 -8.01 1.74 3.88
N GLY A 8 -8.69 2.25 2.86
CA GLY A 8 -9.51 1.45 1.95
C GLY A 8 -10.82 0.96 2.59
N CYS A 9 -11.80 0.59 1.75
CA CYS A 9 -13.17 0.29 2.19
C CYS A 9 -13.28 -0.95 3.09
N SER A 10 -12.70 -2.08 2.68
CA SER A 10 -12.83 -3.34 3.43
C SER A 10 -12.09 -3.29 4.75
N ALA A 11 -10.84 -2.80 4.77
CA ALA A 11 -10.07 -2.74 6.01
C ALA A 11 -10.68 -1.74 7.01
N HIS A 12 -11.21 -0.61 6.55
CA HIS A 12 -11.91 0.35 7.41
C HIS A 12 -13.24 -0.18 7.98
N SER A 13 -13.92 -1.08 7.27
CA SER A 13 -15.24 -1.59 7.68
C SER A 13 -15.18 -3.01 8.25
N THR A 14 -15.38 -4.02 7.41
CA THR A 14 -15.48 -5.44 7.82
C THR A 14 -14.15 -6.02 8.31
N GLY A 15 -13.02 -5.42 7.93
CA GLY A 15 -11.67 -5.80 8.29
C GLY A 15 -11.06 -5.02 9.46
N ILE A 16 -11.86 -4.36 10.30
CA ILE A 16 -11.38 -3.45 11.36
C ILE A 16 -10.31 -4.07 12.29
N SER A 17 -10.37 -5.39 12.54
CA SER A 17 -9.37 -6.10 13.34
C SER A 17 -7.97 -6.08 12.71
N TYR A 18 -7.89 -6.15 11.38
CA TYR A 18 -6.64 -6.00 10.65
C TYR A 18 -6.10 -4.57 10.79
N THR A 19 -6.93 -3.54 10.58
CA THR A 19 -6.52 -2.14 10.73
C THR A 19 -6.02 -1.82 12.14
N ASN A 20 -6.74 -2.27 13.18
CA ASN A 20 -6.32 -2.08 14.55
C ASN A 20 -4.97 -2.76 14.85
N SER A 21 -4.77 -3.99 14.35
CA SER A 21 -3.52 -4.72 14.52
C SER A 21 -2.37 -4.04 13.77
N TYR A 22 -2.62 -3.61 12.53
CA TYR A 22 -1.65 -2.91 11.69
C TYR A 22 -1.17 -1.61 12.36
N ASN A 23 -2.11 -0.77 12.80
CA ASN A 23 -1.81 0.51 13.45
C ASN A 23 -1.04 0.31 14.75
N TYR A 24 -1.39 -0.72 15.55
CA TYR A 24 -0.66 -1.06 16.77
C TYR A 24 0.79 -1.45 16.47
N VAL A 25 1.02 -2.30 15.45
CA VAL A 25 2.37 -2.73 15.06
C VAL A 25 3.17 -1.58 14.45
N ALA A 26 2.56 -0.76 13.59
CA ALA A 26 3.19 0.43 13.00
C ALA A 26 3.69 1.40 14.09
N LEU A 27 2.81 1.76 15.04
CA LEU A 27 3.16 2.64 16.15
C LEU A 27 4.28 2.05 17.02
N ALA A 28 4.24 0.74 17.28
CA ALA A 28 5.26 0.05 18.05
C ALA A 28 6.66 0.18 17.43
N VAL A 29 6.78 0.38 16.11
CA VAL A 29 8.09 0.55 15.45
C VAL A 29 8.36 1.96 14.94
N GLY A 30 7.60 2.95 15.42
CA GLY A 30 7.83 4.37 15.11
C GLY A 30 7.38 4.79 13.71
N ILE A 31 6.42 4.06 13.14
CA ILE A 31 5.72 4.44 11.91
C ILE A 31 4.44 5.17 12.32
N GLU A 32 4.31 6.41 11.85
CA GLU A 32 3.14 7.25 12.09
C GLU A 32 2.22 7.18 10.88
N LEU A 33 0.94 6.94 11.12
CA LEU A 33 -0.08 6.82 10.07
C LEU A 33 -1.11 7.94 10.26
N ALA A 34 -1.21 8.84 9.28
CA ALA A 34 -2.17 9.93 9.28
C ALA A 34 -3.23 9.68 8.20
N GLU A 35 -4.47 9.38 8.59
CA GLU A 35 -5.53 9.05 7.63
C GLU A 35 -5.82 10.22 6.68
N ILE A 36 -5.91 9.93 5.38
CA ILE A 36 -6.26 10.91 4.35
C ILE A 36 -7.68 11.43 4.59
N PRO A 37 -7.90 12.73 4.77
CA PRO A 37 -9.23 13.25 5.03
C PRO A 37 -10.14 13.07 3.81
N ASN A 38 -11.40 12.66 4.04
CA ASN A 38 -12.42 12.52 2.99
C ASN A 38 -12.02 11.64 1.79
N TRP A 39 -11.15 10.64 2.02
CA TRP A 39 -10.81 9.63 1.02
C TRP A 39 -12.06 8.88 0.52
N ASN A 40 -11.99 8.33 -0.68
CA ASN A 40 -13.03 7.47 -1.26
C ASN A 40 -12.47 6.11 -1.67
N CYS A 41 -13.35 5.14 -1.88
CA CYS A 41 -12.95 3.81 -2.38
C CYS A 41 -12.10 3.92 -3.66
N CYS A 42 -11.06 3.10 -3.76
CA CYS A 42 -10.18 3.02 -4.94
C CYS A 42 -10.83 2.37 -6.17
N GLY A 43 -12.06 1.86 -6.06
CA GLY A 43 -12.79 1.30 -7.19
C GLY A 43 -12.37 -0.12 -7.61
N ALA A 44 -11.49 -0.78 -6.85
CA ALA A 44 -10.80 -2.00 -7.26
C ALA A 44 -11.68 -3.15 -7.79
N SER A 45 -12.93 -3.27 -7.36
CA SER A 45 -13.80 -4.37 -7.77
C SER A 45 -14.59 -4.15 -9.05
N ALA A 46 -14.94 -2.90 -9.38
CA ALA A 46 -15.96 -2.62 -10.41
C ALA A 46 -15.63 -1.44 -11.31
N ALA A 47 -14.88 -0.45 -10.83
CA ALA A 47 -14.66 0.79 -11.57
C ALA A 47 -13.89 0.56 -12.87
N HIS A 48 -12.78 -0.18 -12.78
CA HIS A 48 -11.92 -0.50 -13.93
C HIS A 48 -12.61 -1.37 -14.98
N ALA A 49 -13.60 -2.18 -14.59
CA ALA A 49 -14.36 -3.01 -15.52
C ALA A 49 -15.42 -2.20 -16.29
N GLU A 50 -15.88 -1.10 -15.70
CA GLU A 50 -16.89 -0.22 -16.30
C GLU A 50 -16.24 0.87 -17.17
N SER A 51 -15.15 1.49 -16.69
CA SER A 51 -14.46 2.57 -17.39
C SER A 51 -13.05 2.76 -16.85
N ASP A 52 -12.06 2.77 -17.74
CA ASP A 52 -10.66 3.06 -17.40
C ASP A 52 -10.53 4.42 -16.69
N LEU A 53 -11.22 5.44 -17.23
CA LEU A 53 -11.25 6.78 -16.66
C LEU A 53 -11.82 6.82 -15.24
N LEU A 54 -12.87 6.03 -14.97
CA LEU A 54 -13.42 5.91 -13.61
C LEU A 54 -12.47 5.14 -12.69
N GLY A 55 -11.81 4.11 -13.24
CA GLY A 55 -10.77 3.34 -12.57
C GLY A 55 -9.62 4.21 -12.06
N ASP A 56 -9.28 5.28 -12.79
CA ASP A 56 -8.23 6.22 -12.42
C ASP A 56 -8.73 7.41 -11.58
N ALA A 57 -9.92 7.95 -11.88
CA ALA A 57 -10.46 9.12 -11.18
C ALA A 57 -10.71 8.87 -9.69
N LEU A 58 -11.16 7.66 -9.32
CA LEU A 58 -11.44 7.32 -7.94
C LEU A 58 -10.15 7.31 -7.07
N PRO A 59 -9.07 6.58 -7.43
CA PRO A 59 -7.79 6.70 -6.76
C PRO A 59 -7.20 8.12 -6.81
N ALA A 60 -7.24 8.78 -7.98
CA ALA A 60 -6.70 10.12 -8.18
C ALA A 60 -7.26 11.14 -7.19
N ARG A 61 -8.58 11.12 -6.94
CA ARG A 61 -9.21 12.00 -5.95
C ARG A 61 -8.61 11.84 -4.55
N SER A 62 -8.39 10.60 -4.12
CA SER A 62 -7.83 10.35 -2.78
C SER A 62 -6.33 10.69 -2.70
N LEU A 63 -5.58 10.54 -3.79
CA LEU A 63 -4.20 10.99 -3.88
C LEU A 63 -4.09 12.51 -3.89
N ALA A 64 -4.98 13.21 -4.60
CA ALA A 64 -5.04 14.68 -4.60
C ALA A 64 -5.33 15.23 -3.19
N LEU A 65 -6.27 14.62 -2.46
CA LEU A 65 -6.55 14.97 -1.06
C LEU A 65 -5.36 14.68 -0.13
N SER A 66 -4.59 13.63 -0.42
CA SER A 66 -3.34 13.36 0.29
C SER A 66 -2.30 14.44 0.04
N GLU A 67 -2.13 14.87 -1.22
CA GLU A 67 -1.22 15.94 -1.59
C GLU A 67 -1.63 17.27 -0.94
N GLU A 68 -2.92 17.57 -0.87
CA GLU A 68 -3.46 18.75 -0.19
C GLU A 68 -3.15 18.72 1.32
N ALA A 69 -3.45 17.59 1.98
CA ALA A 69 -3.36 17.49 3.44
C ALA A 69 -1.91 17.31 3.94
N PHE A 70 -1.07 16.61 3.17
CA PHE A 70 0.23 16.10 3.64
C PHE A 70 1.39 16.40 2.69
N GLY A 71 1.16 17.09 1.58
CA GLY A 71 2.20 17.38 0.58
C GLY A 71 2.75 16.10 -0.05
N HIS A 72 4.08 15.98 -0.11
CA HIS A 72 4.76 14.83 -0.73
C HIS A 72 4.99 13.65 0.23
N ALA A 73 4.22 13.56 1.32
CA ALA A 73 4.29 12.40 2.19
C ALA A 73 3.95 11.12 1.42
N PRO A 74 4.66 9.99 1.65
CA PRO A 74 4.33 8.74 1.00
C PRO A 74 2.93 8.27 1.42
N VAL A 75 2.16 7.79 0.45
CA VAL A 75 0.81 7.25 0.67
C VAL A 75 0.92 5.77 0.97
N LEU A 76 0.35 5.32 2.08
CA LEU A 76 0.35 3.91 2.47
C LEU A 76 -1.02 3.29 2.25
N ALA A 77 -1.05 2.24 1.43
CA ALA A 77 -2.25 1.42 1.21
C ALA A 77 -1.98 -0.03 1.67
N PRO A 78 -2.57 -0.48 2.79
CA PRO A 78 -2.30 -1.82 3.31
C PRO A 78 -3.02 -2.93 2.53
N CYS A 79 -4.08 -2.58 1.79
CA CYS A 79 -4.77 -3.49 0.88
C CYS A 79 -4.07 -3.53 -0.48
N ALA A 80 -3.65 -4.73 -0.92
CA ALA A 80 -2.97 -4.93 -2.20
C ALA A 80 -3.78 -4.41 -3.42
N GLY A 81 -5.11 -4.52 -3.40
CA GLY A 81 -5.96 -3.96 -4.45
C GLY A 81 -5.95 -2.43 -4.45
N CYS A 82 -6.03 -1.81 -3.27
CA CYS A 82 -5.91 -0.35 -3.16
C CYS A 82 -4.55 0.14 -3.64
N TYR A 83 -3.48 -0.54 -3.22
CA TYR A 83 -2.12 -0.31 -3.66
C TYR A 83 -2.00 -0.32 -5.19
N LEU A 84 -2.47 -1.39 -5.84
CA LEU A 84 -2.46 -1.52 -7.30
C LEU A 84 -3.15 -0.33 -7.96
N HIS A 85 -4.41 -0.05 -7.62
CA HIS A 85 -5.18 0.98 -8.32
C HIS A 85 -4.67 2.41 -8.07
N LEU A 86 -4.14 2.70 -6.87
CA LEU A 86 -3.47 3.98 -6.60
C LEU A 86 -2.21 4.13 -7.47
N LYS A 87 -1.41 3.07 -7.61
CA LYS A 87 -0.22 3.09 -8.48
C LYS A 87 -0.58 3.17 -9.96
N THR A 88 -1.58 2.43 -10.42
CA THR A 88 -2.05 2.46 -11.82
C THR A 88 -2.49 3.87 -12.22
N ALA A 89 -3.36 4.50 -11.42
CA ALA A 89 -3.81 5.87 -11.70
C ALA A 89 -2.63 6.86 -11.73
N THR A 90 -1.68 6.71 -10.81
CA THR A 90 -0.47 7.55 -10.75
C THR A 90 0.39 7.34 -12.00
N ALA A 91 0.62 6.09 -12.42
CA ALA A 91 1.41 5.77 -13.60
C ALA A 91 0.77 6.35 -14.88
N HIS A 92 -0.54 6.14 -15.08
CA HIS A 92 -1.24 6.70 -16.23
C HIS A 92 -1.16 8.23 -16.30
N ALA A 93 -1.31 8.92 -15.16
CA ALA A 93 -1.19 10.37 -15.08
C ALA A 93 0.25 10.88 -15.28
N GLN A 94 1.27 10.09 -14.93
CA GLN A 94 2.67 10.42 -15.16
C GLN A 94 3.10 10.19 -16.63
N GLU A 95 2.51 9.21 -17.30
CA GLU A 95 2.79 8.89 -18.71
C GLU A 95 2.12 9.86 -19.69
N ASN A 96 0.97 10.45 -19.30
CA ASN A 96 0.20 11.33 -20.17
C ASN A 96 -0.40 12.54 -19.41
N ASP A 97 0.13 13.73 -19.68
CA ASP A 97 -0.36 14.98 -19.09
C ASP A 97 -1.82 15.29 -19.46
N GLU A 98 -2.31 14.88 -20.64
CA GLU A 98 -3.71 15.08 -21.02
C GLU A 98 -4.65 14.26 -20.12
N VAL A 99 -4.27 13.03 -19.78
CA VAL A 99 -5.00 12.18 -18.84
C VAL A 99 -5.00 12.83 -17.46
N ARG A 100 -3.86 13.32 -16.98
CA ARG A 100 -3.76 14.01 -15.70
C ARG A 100 -4.67 15.24 -15.63
N ILE A 101 -4.63 16.11 -16.64
CA ILE A 101 -5.49 17.31 -16.72
C ILE A 101 -6.97 16.92 -16.75
N GLN A 102 -7.32 15.86 -17.48
CA GLN A 102 -8.69 15.36 -17.51
C GLN A 102 -9.14 14.85 -16.13
N LEU A 103 -8.27 14.12 -15.42
CA LEU A 103 -8.55 13.64 -14.07
C LEU A 103 -8.72 14.79 -13.08
N GLU A 104 -7.85 15.80 -13.11
CA GLU A 104 -7.98 17.02 -12.29
C GLU A 104 -9.35 17.70 -12.49
N HIS A 105 -9.82 17.76 -13.75
CA HIS A 105 -11.14 18.31 -14.06
C HIS A 105 -12.29 17.47 -13.50
N ILE A 106 -12.20 16.14 -13.57
CA ILE A 106 -13.25 15.22 -13.08
C ILE A 106 -13.33 15.23 -11.56
N ILE A 107 -12.18 15.24 -10.88
CA ILE A 107 -12.11 15.21 -9.42
C ILE A 107 -12.28 16.60 -8.80
N ASP A 108 -12.29 17.66 -9.63
CA ASP A 108 -12.37 19.07 -9.25
C ASP A 108 -11.27 19.45 -8.23
N HIS A 109 -10.04 18.97 -8.48
CA HIS A 109 -8.91 19.17 -7.58
C HIS A 109 -7.58 19.13 -8.36
N PRO A 110 -6.62 20.04 -8.08
CA PRO A 110 -5.26 19.90 -8.63
C PRO A 110 -4.59 18.63 -8.10
N TRP A 111 -3.82 17.96 -8.95
CA TRP A 111 -3.14 16.73 -8.60
C TRP A 111 -1.84 16.55 -9.41
N SER A 112 -0.72 16.55 -8.69
CA SER A 112 0.61 16.43 -9.32
C SER A 112 0.97 15.00 -9.73
N ALA A 113 0.22 13.99 -9.24
CA ALA A 113 0.50 12.57 -9.44
C ALA A 113 1.95 12.22 -9.06
N SER A 114 2.47 12.80 -7.98
CA SER A 114 3.89 12.65 -7.59
C SER A 114 4.11 11.77 -6.35
N ALA A 115 3.04 11.45 -5.62
CA ALA A 115 3.13 10.68 -4.39
C ALA A 115 3.71 9.27 -4.62
N TYR A 116 4.67 8.88 -3.77
CA TYR A 116 5.08 7.48 -3.68
C TYR A 116 3.99 6.69 -2.95
N VAL A 117 3.43 5.68 -3.61
CA VAL A 117 2.43 4.78 -3.02
C VAL A 117 3.13 3.52 -2.51
N ALA A 118 3.17 3.36 -1.20
CA ALA A 118 3.71 2.22 -0.50
C ALA A 118 2.64 1.15 -0.23
N ASN A 119 3.01 -0.12 -0.37
CA ASN A 119 2.15 -1.22 0.07
C ASN A 119 2.28 -1.48 1.59
N GLY A 120 1.41 -2.32 2.13
CA GLY A 120 1.35 -2.60 3.57
C GLY A 120 2.62 -3.21 4.20
N LEU A 121 3.54 -3.79 3.41
CA LEU A 121 4.76 -4.43 3.91
C LEU A 121 5.95 -3.48 3.94
N GLU A 122 6.07 -2.60 2.95
CA GLU A 122 7.23 -1.72 2.74
C GLU A 122 7.69 -0.96 3.99
N PRO A 123 6.79 -0.37 4.82
CA PRO A 123 7.21 0.35 6.02
C PRO A 123 7.98 -0.51 7.03
N PHE A 124 7.83 -1.83 6.98
CA PHE A 124 8.45 -2.79 7.90
C PHE A 124 9.70 -3.47 7.33
N LEU A 125 10.05 -3.21 6.07
CA LEU A 125 11.22 -3.81 5.43
C LEU A 125 12.56 -3.23 5.86
N PRO A 126 12.71 -1.93 6.18
CA PRO A 126 13.97 -1.39 6.64
C PRO A 126 14.50 -2.13 7.87
N ALA A 127 15.81 -2.42 7.91
CA ALA A 127 16.43 -3.19 8.98
C ALA A 127 16.13 -2.61 10.38
N GLU A 128 16.12 -1.29 10.51
CA GLU A 128 15.79 -0.61 11.78
C GLU A 128 14.35 -0.90 12.24
N ALA A 129 13.40 -0.98 11.32
CA ALA A 129 12.02 -1.37 11.64
C ALA A 129 11.94 -2.85 12.06
N GLN A 130 12.68 -3.74 11.37
CA GLN A 130 12.76 -5.16 11.71
C GLN A 130 13.41 -5.40 13.08
N GLU A 131 14.47 -4.67 13.41
CA GLU A 131 15.12 -4.71 14.72
C GLU A 131 14.15 -4.24 15.82
N ARG A 132 13.43 -3.14 15.61
CA ARG A 132 12.40 -2.66 16.53
C ARG A 132 11.26 -3.67 16.70
N LEU A 133 10.83 -4.34 15.62
CA LEU A 133 9.84 -5.42 15.67
C LEU A 133 10.36 -6.56 16.55
N ALA A 134 11.57 -7.05 16.27
CA ALA A 134 12.19 -8.17 16.99
C ALA A 134 12.32 -7.90 18.49
N GLN A 135 12.71 -6.68 18.89
CA GLN A 135 12.81 -6.28 20.29
C GLN A 135 11.47 -6.22 21.04
N ARG A 136 10.35 -6.10 20.31
CA ARG A 136 9.00 -6.00 20.87
C ARG A 136 8.21 -7.31 20.80
N VAL A 137 8.79 -8.40 20.30
CA VAL A 137 8.15 -9.71 20.30
C VAL A 137 7.99 -10.20 21.74
N CYS A 138 6.74 -10.24 22.22
CA CYS A 138 6.42 -10.76 23.56
C CYS A 138 6.10 -12.26 23.56
N LEU A 139 5.48 -12.75 22.49
CA LEU A 139 5.13 -14.15 22.30
C LEU A 139 5.66 -14.63 20.95
N PRO A 140 6.82 -15.31 20.92
CA PRO A 140 7.35 -15.88 19.70
C PRO A 140 6.37 -16.92 19.12
N LEU A 141 6.17 -16.89 17.81
CA LEU A 141 5.35 -17.88 17.09
C LEU A 141 6.21 -19.07 16.63
N ASP A 142 7.18 -19.48 17.46
CA ASP A 142 8.08 -20.58 17.13
C ASP A 142 7.31 -21.90 16.93
N GLY A 143 7.75 -22.68 15.95
CA GLY A 143 7.09 -23.92 15.53
C GLY A 143 5.87 -23.72 14.61
N LEU A 144 5.33 -22.50 14.47
CA LEU A 144 4.27 -22.23 13.51
C LEU A 144 4.83 -22.22 12.08
N LYS A 145 4.26 -23.06 11.20
CA LYS A 145 4.57 -23.04 9.77
C LYS A 145 3.60 -22.08 9.09
N VAL A 146 4.11 -20.96 8.58
CA VAL A 146 3.32 -19.92 7.91
C VAL A 146 3.59 -20.00 6.41
N ALA A 147 2.53 -20.15 5.61
CA ALA A 147 2.61 -19.98 4.16
C ALA A 147 2.31 -18.52 3.81
N CYS A 148 3.29 -17.83 3.21
CA CYS A 148 3.13 -16.43 2.83
C CYS A 148 2.32 -16.33 1.53
N TYR A 149 1.17 -15.67 1.59
CA TYR A 149 0.33 -15.42 0.40
C TYR A 149 0.46 -13.96 -0.04
N TYR A 150 1.21 -13.72 -1.11
CA TYR A 150 1.44 -12.37 -1.65
C TYR A 150 0.21 -11.79 -2.37
N GLY A 151 -0.64 -12.66 -2.92
CA GLY A 151 -1.69 -12.26 -3.85
C GLY A 151 -1.15 -11.75 -5.19
N CYS A 152 -2.04 -11.51 -6.14
CA CYS A 152 -1.67 -11.01 -7.46
C CYS A 152 -1.40 -9.50 -7.44
N ALA A 153 -2.31 -8.71 -6.86
CA ALA A 153 -2.28 -7.24 -6.92
C ALA A 153 -1.10 -6.58 -6.19
N LEU A 154 -0.38 -7.34 -5.35
CA LEU A 154 0.84 -6.84 -4.71
C LEU A 154 2.04 -6.85 -5.67
N LEU A 155 2.08 -7.80 -6.60
CA LEU A 155 3.23 -8.06 -7.47
C LEU A 155 2.96 -7.70 -8.92
N ARG A 156 1.72 -7.83 -9.39
CA ARG A 156 1.32 -7.70 -10.79
C ARG A 156 0.31 -6.57 -11.01
N PRO A 157 0.35 -5.88 -12.16
CA PRO A 157 1.35 -6.04 -13.23
C PRO A 157 2.71 -5.46 -12.80
N THR A 158 3.79 -6.11 -13.22
CA THR A 158 5.15 -5.82 -12.72
C THR A 158 5.59 -4.41 -13.07
N GLU A 159 5.15 -3.89 -14.22
CA GLU A 159 5.45 -2.54 -14.70
C GLU A 159 4.89 -1.45 -13.77
N VAL A 160 3.79 -1.75 -13.07
CA VAL A 160 3.13 -0.83 -12.13
C VAL A 160 3.58 -1.11 -10.70
N CYS A 161 3.38 -2.34 -10.22
CA CYS A 161 3.61 -2.69 -8.83
C CYS A 161 5.09 -2.71 -8.48
N ASN A 162 5.92 -3.37 -9.29
CA ASN A 162 7.37 -3.48 -9.16
C ASN A 162 7.90 -3.60 -7.71
N PHE A 163 7.26 -4.45 -6.89
CA PHE A 163 7.56 -4.57 -5.46
C PHE A 163 8.57 -5.68 -5.15
N ASP A 164 8.41 -6.83 -5.79
CA ASP A 164 9.23 -8.03 -5.64
C ASP A 164 9.18 -8.82 -6.96
N ASP A 165 9.92 -9.90 -7.08
CA ASP A 165 9.81 -10.84 -8.20
C ASP A 165 8.39 -11.42 -8.26
N ASP A 166 7.73 -11.33 -9.41
CA ASP A 166 6.32 -11.72 -9.54
C ASP A 166 6.10 -13.22 -9.73
N GLU A 167 7.16 -13.96 -10.06
CA GLU A 167 7.16 -15.43 -10.19
C GLU A 167 7.73 -16.10 -8.94
N GLN A 168 8.73 -15.48 -8.29
CA GLN A 168 9.46 -16.03 -7.15
C GLN A 168 9.66 -14.99 -6.03
N PRO A 169 8.57 -14.48 -5.39
CA PRO A 169 8.66 -13.43 -4.39
C PRO A 169 9.25 -13.93 -3.06
N HIS A 170 10.17 -13.15 -2.48
CA HIS A 170 10.91 -13.52 -1.26
C HIS A 170 10.76 -12.54 -0.09
N THR A 171 10.13 -11.39 -0.28
CA THR A 171 10.04 -10.31 0.72
C THR A 171 9.33 -10.72 2.01
N MET A 172 8.28 -11.54 1.94
CA MET A 172 7.61 -12.10 3.14
C MET A 172 8.26 -13.39 3.62
N VAL A 173 9.09 -14.04 2.80
CA VAL A 173 9.86 -15.22 3.19
C VAL A 173 11.12 -14.77 3.93
N TRP A 174 10.91 -14.04 5.02
CA TRP A 174 11.99 -13.52 5.84
C TRP A 174 12.72 -14.69 6.51
N ARG A 175 13.98 -14.88 6.13
CA ARG A 175 14.88 -15.82 6.81
C ARG A 175 15.52 -15.08 7.98
N LEU A 176 15.10 -15.42 9.21
CA LEU A 176 15.90 -15.12 10.40
C LEU A 176 17.36 -15.51 10.11
N PRO A 177 18.36 -14.64 10.32
CA PRO A 177 19.78 -15.01 10.15
C PRO A 177 20.24 -16.13 11.10
N HIS A 178 19.35 -16.67 11.94
CA HIS A 178 19.62 -17.77 12.87
C HIS A 178 18.87 -19.08 12.59
N ARG A 179 18.09 -19.19 11.51
CA ARG A 179 17.59 -20.50 11.07
C ARG A 179 18.48 -21.04 9.96
N MET A 180 19.45 -21.85 10.39
CA MET A 180 20.23 -22.75 9.54
C MET A 180 19.29 -23.51 8.60
N GLU A 181 19.66 -23.48 7.32
CA GLU A 181 19.38 -24.45 6.25
C GLU A 181 18.26 -25.47 6.55
N PHE A 182 17.09 -25.28 5.93
CA PHE A 182 16.33 -26.44 5.49
C PHE A 182 17.10 -27.02 4.29
N GLN A 183 17.97 -28.00 4.55
CA GLN A 183 18.43 -28.93 3.52
C GLN A 183 17.22 -29.78 3.10
N GLU A 184 16.97 -29.83 1.79
CA GLU A 184 16.03 -30.75 1.15
C GLU A 184 16.37 -32.22 1.43
#